data_AF-A0A951JST3-F1
#
_entry.id   AF-A0A951JST3-F1
#
_cell.length_a   1.000
_cell.length_b   1.000
_cell.length_c   1.000
_cell.angle_alpha   90.00
_cell.angle_beta   90.00
_cell.angle_gamma   90.00
#
_symmetry.space_group_name_H-M   'P 1'
#
loop_
_entity.id
_entity.type
_entity.pdbx_description
1 polymer ?
#
loop_
_entity_poly.entity_id
_entity_poly.type
_entity_poly.pdbx_seq_one_letter_code
_entity_poly.pdbx_strand_id
1 'polypeptide(L)'
;MVHLLPPLTVGVVCDYAEEGWPSMDLAAELLVAGLREYAPGYEPAALRPRMPRVFGRAPGGRTGRNADRLLARHLAYPAWLRRNARGMDLYHEADHSYAHLVHALPAERTL
;
A
#
# COMPACT_ATOMS: atom_id res chain seq x y z
N MET A 1 7.10 -0.22 37.05
CA MET A 1 7.09 0.87 36.06
C MET A 1 7.18 0.22 34.69
N VAL A 2 6.05 0.04 34.01
CA VAL A 2 6.06 -0.49 32.64
C VAL A 2 6.46 0.70 31.76
N HIS A 3 7.65 0.66 31.17
CA HIS A 3 7.94 1.57 30.06
C HIS A 3 7.01 1.18 28.92
N LEU A 4 5.90 1.91 28.77
CA LEU A 4 5.06 1.87 27.58
C LEU A 4 5.91 2.45 26.46
N LEU A 5 6.61 1.58 25.73
CA LEU A 5 7.15 1.96 24.43
C LEU A 5 5.98 2.52 23.60
N PRO A 6 6.19 3.60 22.83
CA PRO A 6 5.16 4.08 21.92
C PRO A 6 4.74 2.94 20.97
N PRO A 7 3.47 2.90 20.54
CA PRO A 7 3.01 1.89 19.60
C PRO A 7 3.84 1.94 18.31
N LEU A 8 4.13 0.77 17.75
CA LEU A 8 4.88 0.65 16.50
C LEU A 8 4.00 1.06 15.33
N THR A 9 4.49 1.97 14.50
CA THR A 9 3.77 2.41 13.31
C THR A 9 3.83 1.36 12.21
N VAL A 10 2.68 0.97 11.66
CA VAL A 10 2.56 -0.09 10.64
C VAL A 10 1.93 0.46 9.36
N GLY A 11 2.68 0.48 8.27
CA GLY A 11 2.17 0.82 6.94
C GLY A 11 1.55 -0.39 6.26
N VAL A 12 0.22 -0.44 6.16
CA VAL A 12 -0.47 -1.47 5.37
C VAL A 12 -0.50 -1.02 3.91
N VAL A 13 0.28 -1.64 3.05
CA VAL A 13 0.36 -1.35 1.61
C VAL A 13 -0.85 -1.95 0.92
N CYS A 14 -1.74 -1.10 0.44
CA CYS A 14 -2.99 -1.50 -0.20
C CYS A 14 -2.89 -1.42 -1.73
N ASP A 15 -3.73 -2.18 -2.43
CA ASP A 15 -3.93 -2.00 -3.86
C ASP A 15 -4.45 -0.59 -4.19
N TYR A 16 -4.20 -0.17 -5.43
CA TYR A 16 -4.93 0.95 -6.01
C TYR A 16 -6.44 0.64 -6.05
N ALA A 17 -7.24 1.44 -5.35
CA ALA A 17 -8.71 1.32 -5.37
C ALA A 17 -9.28 1.45 -6.78
N GLU A 18 -8.61 2.19 -7.66
CA GLU A 18 -9.01 2.37 -9.06
C GLU A 18 -8.91 1.10 -9.92
N GLU A 19 -8.26 0.04 -9.44
CA GLU A 19 -8.24 -1.26 -10.12
C GLU A 19 -9.50 -2.10 -9.86
N GLY A 20 -10.28 -1.76 -8.83
CA GLY A 20 -11.57 -2.37 -8.55
C GLY A 20 -11.46 -3.82 -8.09
N TRP A 21 -10.73 -4.06 -6.99
CA TRP A 21 -10.64 -5.36 -6.32
C TRP A 21 -11.33 -5.32 -4.94
N PRO A 22 -12.68 -5.39 -4.86
CA PRO A 22 -13.40 -5.19 -3.61
C PRO A 22 -13.01 -6.13 -2.48
N SER A 23 -12.64 -7.37 -2.80
CA SER A 23 -12.19 -8.36 -1.79
C SER A 23 -10.86 -7.95 -1.15
N MET A 24 -9.93 -7.42 -1.93
CA MET A 24 -8.63 -6.97 -1.41
C MET A 24 -8.76 -5.63 -0.69
N ASP A 25 -9.64 -4.75 -1.18
CA ASP A 25 -9.97 -3.52 -0.47
C ASP A 25 -10.56 -3.82 0.92
N LEU A 26 -11.50 -4.76 1.01
CA LEU A 26 -12.07 -5.21 2.28
C LEU A 26 -11.02 -5.90 3.16
N ALA A 27 -10.16 -6.76 2.59
CA ALA A 27 -9.11 -7.44 3.37
C ALA A 27 -8.15 -6.43 4.02
N ALA A 28 -7.72 -5.41 3.28
CA ALA A 28 -6.86 -4.35 3.81
C ALA A 28 -7.58 -3.51 4.88
N GLU A 29 -8.87 -3.20 4.68
CA GLU A 29 -9.68 -2.50 5.68
C GLU A 29 -9.84 -3.29 6.97
N LEU A 30 -10.14 -4.59 6.88
CA LEU A 30 -10.26 -5.48 8.03
C LEU A 30 -8.93 -5.65 8.76
N LEU A 31 -7.81 -5.70 8.04
CA LEU A 31 -6.48 -5.77 8.65
C LEU A 31 -6.18 -4.51 9.47
N VAL A 32 -6.40 -3.33 8.88
CA VAL A 32 -6.17 -2.06 9.59
C VAL A 32 -7.10 -1.93 10.80
N ALA A 33 -8.37 -2.28 10.65
CA ALA A 33 -9.34 -2.25 11.76
C ALA A 33 -8.95 -3.23 12.87
N GLY A 34 -8.62 -4.48 12.52
CA GLY A 34 -8.22 -5.52 13.46
C GLY A 34 -6.93 -5.18 14.21
N LEU A 35 -5.94 -4.58 13.55
CA LEU A 35 -4.73 -4.11 14.21
C LEU A 35 -5.03 -3.01 15.24
N ARG A 36 -5.92 -2.06 14.91
CA ARG A 36 -6.34 -1.01 15.87
C ARG A 36 -7.09 -1.57 17.06
N GLU A 37 -7.97 -2.54 16.84
CA GLU A 37 -8.86 -3.05 17.87
C GLU A 37 -8.17 -4.08 18.78
N TYR A 38 -7.40 -5.00 18.20
CA TYR A 38 -6.89 -6.17 18.91
C TYR A 38 -5.39 -6.11 19.21
N ALA A 39 -4.65 -5.13 18.68
CA ALA A 39 -3.20 -5.05 18.83
C ALA A 39 -2.74 -3.64 19.23
N PRO A 40 -3.04 -3.17 20.47
CA PRO A 40 -2.79 -1.80 20.91
C PRO A 40 -1.31 -1.36 20.95
N GLY A 41 -0.38 -2.30 20.76
CA GLY A 41 1.04 -2.01 20.55
C GLY A 41 1.38 -1.56 19.13
N TYR A 42 0.41 -1.50 18.22
CA TYR A 42 0.58 -1.08 16.84
C TYR A 42 -0.33 0.09 16.47
N GLU A 43 0.18 0.98 15.63
CA GLU A 43 -0.54 2.12 15.06
C GLU A 43 -0.59 1.96 13.52
N PRO A 44 -1.64 1.30 12.98
CA PRO A 44 -1.70 0.99 11.56
C PRO A 44 -2.22 2.18 10.73
N ALA A 45 -1.62 2.37 9.57
CA ALA A 45 -2.00 3.32 8.55
C ALA A 45 -2.10 2.65 7.17
N ALA A 46 -3.23 2.85 6.50
CA ALA A 46 -3.42 2.39 5.13
C ALA A 46 -2.60 3.27 4.16
N LEU A 47 -1.64 2.66 3.48
CA LEU A 47 -0.84 3.27 2.43
C LEU A 47 -1.52 2.96 1.10
N ARG A 48 -2.27 3.94 0.58
CA ARG A 48 -2.99 3.81 -0.68
C ARG A 48 -2.87 5.10 -1.51
N PRO A 49 -1.89 5.20 -2.43
CA PRO A 49 -1.82 6.34 -3.34
C PRO A 49 -2.98 6.31 -4.33
N ARG A 50 -3.19 7.43 -5.03
CA ARG A 50 -4.10 7.48 -6.20
C ARG A 50 -3.38 6.99 -7.44
N MET A 51 -4.07 6.23 -8.27
CA MET A 51 -3.51 5.73 -9.53
C MET A 51 -3.34 6.90 -10.52
N PRO A 52 -2.12 7.18 -11.03
CA PRO A 52 -1.94 8.19 -12.07
C PRO A 52 -2.63 7.75 -13.36
N ARG A 53 -3.24 8.70 -14.08
CA ARG A 53 -3.91 8.48 -15.36
C ARG A 53 -3.22 9.29 -16.46
N VAL A 54 -2.06 8.83 -16.90
CA VAL A 54 -1.19 9.55 -17.84
C VAL A 54 -1.65 9.38 -19.27
N PHE A 55 -2.09 8.17 -19.64
CA PHE A 55 -2.56 7.80 -20.97
C PHE A 55 -4.10 7.76 -21.08
N GLY A 56 -4.79 8.34 -20.11
CA GLY A 56 -6.24 8.38 -20.04
C GLY A 56 -6.91 8.88 -21.33
N ARG A 57 -8.04 8.25 -21.69
CA ARG A 57 -8.92 8.55 -22.85
C ARG A 57 -8.28 8.58 -24.25
N ALA A 58 -7.00 8.23 -24.42
CA ALA A 58 -6.41 8.08 -25.75
C ALA A 58 -7.19 7.05 -26.61
N PRO A 59 -7.30 7.24 -27.94
CA PRO A 59 -8.07 6.36 -28.81
C PRO A 59 -7.45 4.95 -28.83
N GLY A 60 -8.00 4.06 -28.01
CA GLY A 60 -7.44 2.73 -27.72
C GLY A 60 -7.75 2.25 -26.29
N GLY A 61 -8.92 2.61 -25.74
CA GLY A 61 -9.21 2.70 -24.30
C GLY A 61 -8.92 1.50 -23.39
N ARG A 62 -8.65 0.28 -23.90
CA ARG A 62 -8.12 -0.83 -23.08
C ARG A 62 -6.59 -0.79 -22.94
N THR A 63 -5.89 -0.50 -24.03
CA THR A 63 -4.42 -0.43 -24.06
C THR A 63 -3.90 0.73 -23.20
N GLY A 64 -4.52 1.91 -23.30
CA GLY A 64 -4.16 3.06 -22.45
C GLY A 64 -4.36 2.77 -20.96
N ARG A 65 -5.46 2.10 -20.59
CA ARG A 65 -5.70 1.66 -19.20
C ARG A 65 -4.67 0.66 -18.71
N ASN A 66 -4.27 -0.30 -19.54
CA ASN A 66 -3.23 -1.27 -19.18
C ASN A 66 -1.86 -0.59 -19.03
N ALA A 67 -1.54 0.39 -19.88
CA ALA A 67 -0.32 1.16 -19.78
C ALA A 67 -0.29 2.01 -18.49
N ASP A 68 -1.40 2.70 -18.17
CA ASP A 68 -1.56 3.42 -16.91
C ASP A 68 -1.37 2.49 -15.71
N ARG A 69 -1.97 1.30 -15.75
CA ARG A 69 -1.82 0.28 -14.70
C ARG A 69 -0.37 -0.18 -14.52
N LEU A 70 0.34 -0.43 -15.62
CA LEU A 70 1.74 -0.85 -15.57
C LEU A 70 2.64 0.25 -15.01
N LEU A 71 2.47 1.48 -15.48
CA LEU A 71 3.20 2.65 -14.96
C LEU A 71 2.91 2.86 -13.47
N ALA A 72 1.63 2.76 -13.09
CA ALA A 72 1.20 2.93 -11.72
C ALA A 72 1.88 1.90 -10.80
N ARG A 73 1.78 0.62 -11.13
CA ARG A 73 2.30 -0.49 -10.32
C ARG A 73 3.82 -0.50 -10.21
N HIS A 74 4.54 -0.26 -11.30
CA HIS A 74 5.99 -0.50 -11.34
C HIS A 74 6.84 0.75 -11.21
N LEU A 75 6.27 1.95 -11.42
CA LEU A 75 7.03 3.20 -11.32
C LEU A 75 6.43 4.15 -10.29
N ALA A 76 5.14 4.49 -10.43
CA ALA A 76 4.54 5.52 -9.60
C ALA A 76 4.39 5.09 -8.15
N TYR A 77 3.91 3.87 -7.90
CA TYR A 77 3.70 3.37 -6.55
C TYR A 77 5.03 3.18 -5.80
N PRO A 78 6.05 2.48 -6.33
CA PRO A 78 7.36 2.41 -5.68
C PRO A 78 7.96 3.78 -5.37
N ALA A 79 7.83 4.73 -6.31
CA ALA A 79 8.33 6.08 -6.12
C ALA A 79 7.52 6.88 -5.09
N TRP A 80 6.22 6.61 -4.95
CA TRP A 80 5.38 7.18 -3.91
C TRP A 80 5.74 6.62 -2.54
N LEU A 81 5.90 5.30 -2.39
CA LEU A 81 6.31 4.65 -1.13
C LEU A 81 7.65 5.20 -0.64
N ARG A 82 8.65 5.27 -1.54
CA ARG A 82 9.96 5.84 -1.22
C ARG A 82 9.91 7.30 -0.77
N ARG A 83 8.90 8.07 -1.15
CA ARG A 83 8.78 9.49 -0.77
C ARG A 83 7.92 9.71 0.47
N ASN A 84 6.85 8.94 0.63
CA ASN A 84 5.79 9.25 1.59
C ASN A 84 5.74 8.26 2.76
N ALA A 85 6.32 7.06 2.63
CA ALA A 85 6.12 6.00 3.60
C ALA A 85 7.35 5.69 4.47
N ARG A 86 8.55 6.22 4.16
CA ARG A 86 9.85 5.83 4.76
C ARG A 86 10.01 5.94 6.29
N GLY A 87 9.05 6.53 7.00
CA GLY A 87 9.15 6.80 8.44
C GLY A 87 8.51 5.76 9.35
N MET A 88 7.92 4.70 8.80
CA MET A 88 7.19 3.70 9.59
C MET A 88 8.14 2.62 10.13
N ASP A 89 7.74 2.00 11.24
CA ASP A 89 8.52 0.95 11.89
C ASP A 89 8.41 -0.39 11.16
N LEU A 90 7.23 -0.67 10.60
CA LEU A 90 6.92 -1.88 9.85
C LEU A 90 6.04 -1.58 8.63
N TYR A 91 6.14 -2.43 7.63
CA TYR A 91 5.26 -2.43 6.46
C TYR A 91 4.69 -3.82 6.28
N HIS A 92 3.41 -3.89 5.92
CA HIS A 92 2.76 -5.13 5.55
C HIS A 92 2.07 -4.99 4.21
N GLU A 93 2.35 -5.90 3.29
CA GLU A 93 1.73 -5.91 1.96
C GLU A 93 0.45 -6.74 1.94
N ALA A 94 -0.68 -6.10 1.64
CA ALA A 94 -1.98 -6.76 1.71
C ALA A 94 -2.26 -7.70 0.52
N ASP A 95 -1.65 -7.47 -0.66
CA ASP A 95 -1.86 -8.28 -1.87
C ASP A 95 -0.53 -8.74 -2.49
N HIS A 96 -0.47 -10.03 -2.83
CA HIS A 96 0.62 -10.62 -3.60
C HIS A 96 0.72 -10.08 -5.03
N SER A 97 -0.35 -9.54 -5.63
CA SER A 97 -0.25 -8.90 -6.95
C SER A 97 0.65 -7.67 -6.97
N TYR A 98 0.92 -7.10 -5.79
CA TYR A 98 1.83 -5.99 -5.62
C TYR A 98 3.16 -6.39 -5.01
N ALA A 99 3.39 -7.67 -4.67
CA ALA A 99 4.54 -8.18 -3.92
C ALA A 99 5.92 -7.63 -4.34
N HIS A 100 6.08 -7.15 -5.57
CA HIS A 100 7.29 -6.45 -6.00
C HIS A 100 7.52 -5.09 -5.30
N LEU A 101 6.52 -4.51 -4.62
CA LEU A 101 6.61 -3.25 -3.89
C LEU A 101 7.50 -3.37 -2.64
N VAL A 102 7.69 -4.58 -2.09
CA VAL A 102 8.69 -4.86 -1.06
C VAL A 102 10.07 -4.28 -1.40
N HIS A 103 10.47 -4.30 -2.68
CA HIS A 103 11.75 -3.76 -3.12
C HIS A 103 11.85 -2.22 -3.07
N ALA A 104 10.72 -1.53 -2.84
CA ALA A 104 10.68 -0.09 -2.63
C ALA A 104 10.78 0.31 -1.15
N LEU A 105 10.70 -0.67 -0.25
CA LEU A 105 10.65 -0.52 1.20
C LEU A 105 11.89 -1.16 1.86
N PRO A 106 12.21 -0.82 3.13
CA PRO A 106 13.32 -1.45 3.85
C PRO A 106 13.05 -2.95 4.06
N ALA A 107 13.95 -3.80 3.58
CA ALA A 107 13.77 -5.25 3.58
C ALA A 107 13.65 -5.83 5.00
N GLU A 108 14.36 -5.23 5.96
CA GLU A 108 14.37 -5.62 7.36
C GLU A 108 13.07 -5.25 8.13
N ARG A 109 12.14 -4.54 7.49
CA ARG A 109 10.89 -4.04 8.10
C ARG A 109 9.63 -4.35 7.29
N THR A 110 9.73 -5.17 6.25
CA THR A 110 8.62 -5.41 5.32
C THR A 110 8.22 -6.89 5.34
N LEU A 111 6.92 -7.16 5.52
CA LEU A 111 6.34 -8.51 5.65
C LEU A 111 5.18 -8.73 4.68
#